data_AF-A0A9Q1N3H6-F1
#
_entry.id   AF-A0A9Q1N3H6-F1
#
_cell.length_a   1.000
_cell.length_b   1.000
_cell.length_c   1.000
_cell.angle_alpha   90.00
_cell.angle_beta   90.00
_cell.angle_gamma   90.00
#
_symmetry.space_group_name_H-M   'P 1'
#
loop_
_entity.id
_entity.type
_entity.pdbx_description
1 polymer ?
#
loop_
_entity_poly.entity_id
_entity_poly.type
_entity_poly.pdbx_seq_one_letter_code
_entity_poly.pdbx_strand_id
1 'polypeptide(L)'
;MGRKEEGICLYTKAAELGDPVGQCNLGIFLLQVFRILKWLYKASIAGHVRAQYQLALSLHKGHGPNSNLQEAAKWYLRAAKGGYVRAMYNTALCYSIGEGLTKSHKLARKWMKRAADRGHSKAQLEHGLSLFSEGEMMQAVVYLELAARAGRVVDNLYVDCNDEGVPYVEVVVKCKLADIISDPIPNELNKFIPYELDDVKDFGLVVQANFFECGGLAIGIGISHKLADAASCFMFVNTWAAIARRDDDTCHSPLFSPRFDSAMLFPPKDTSLIRDACLKIQRENIVTKRFMFSNSDISALRDEYADQKRMKGSVFDKIGRRPSRILALSAFLWSRFMATVHSVRDPNKIYAVIHTVNLRARADPPLPESLFGNIMRSAHVIPFFDKGSEDEVFQFMNQVRESIEEINSDFVSQLQKNDQQHLNFLFERANDVRKGHMALLCFSSLCKFPLYEADFGWGKPMWVGSARLATKDIIGFMDTKSGDGVEAWVNLKAEDMAKFETDKQLLAFCNNGI
;
A
#
# COMPACT_ATOMS: atom_id res chain seq x y z
N MET A 1 -11.32 21.13 20.52
CA MET A 1 -12.10 20.54 21.63
C MET A 1 -13.54 20.98 21.48
N GLY A 2 -14.43 20.08 21.06
CA GLY A 2 -15.83 20.41 20.72
C GLY A 2 -16.76 20.44 21.95
N ARG A 3 -17.90 21.14 21.80
CA ARG A 3 -18.95 21.51 22.77
C ARG A 3 -19.52 20.32 23.56
N LYS A 4 -18.71 19.74 24.45
CA LYS A 4 -18.98 18.51 25.17
C LYS A 4 -20.19 18.65 26.11
N GLU A 5 -20.30 19.78 26.79
CA GLU A 5 -21.34 20.06 27.80
C GLU A 5 -22.74 20.23 27.19
N GLU A 6 -22.82 20.84 26.01
CA GLU A 6 -24.09 21.00 25.29
C GLU A 6 -24.64 19.66 24.79
N GLY A 7 -23.76 18.75 24.36
CA GLY A 7 -24.14 17.39 24.00
C GLY A 7 -24.77 16.64 25.17
N ILE A 8 -24.26 16.82 26.40
CA ILE A 8 -24.84 16.22 27.61
C ILE A 8 -26.24 16.74 27.85
N CYS A 9 -26.44 18.06 27.76
CA CYS A 9 -27.74 18.69 28.00
C CYS A 9 -28.80 18.15 27.03
N LEU A 10 -28.45 18.04 25.74
CA LEU A 10 -29.35 17.50 24.71
C LEU A 10 -29.69 16.03 24.94
N TYR A 11 -28.69 15.20 25.26
CA TYR A 11 -28.94 13.78 25.58
C TYR A 11 -29.72 13.59 26.88
N THR A 12 -29.56 14.47 27.87
CA THR A 12 -30.33 14.45 29.13
C THR A 12 -31.81 14.71 28.86
N LYS A 13 -32.11 15.76 28.09
CA LYS A 13 -33.48 16.11 27.73
C LYS A 13 -34.15 15.02 26.88
N ALA A 14 -33.44 14.46 25.90
CA ALA A 14 -33.93 13.34 25.10
C ALA A 14 -34.21 12.10 25.98
N ALA A 15 -33.33 11.80 26.93
CA ALA A 15 -33.49 10.65 27.82
C ALA A 15 -34.71 10.77 28.74
N GLU A 16 -34.97 11.97 29.30
CA GLU A 16 -36.14 12.27 30.14
C GLU A 16 -37.46 12.15 29.38
N LEU A 17 -37.45 12.50 28.09
CA LEU A 17 -38.60 12.36 27.19
C LEU A 17 -38.84 10.91 26.71
N GLY A 18 -38.01 9.96 27.15
CA GLY A 18 -38.18 8.55 26.82
C GLY A 18 -37.46 8.09 25.55
N ASP A 19 -36.65 8.95 24.90
CA ASP A 19 -35.94 8.58 23.67
C ASP A 19 -34.83 7.54 23.94
N PRO A 20 -34.91 6.33 23.35
CA PRO A 20 -33.92 5.27 23.58
C PRO A 20 -32.50 5.62 23.11
N VAL A 21 -32.36 6.46 22.08
CA VAL A 21 -31.04 6.87 21.54
C VAL A 21 -30.37 7.87 22.50
N GLY A 22 -31.12 8.86 22.97
CA GLY A 22 -30.71 9.79 24.02
C GLY A 22 -30.32 9.08 25.31
N GLN A 23 -31.11 8.10 25.74
CA GLN A 23 -30.78 7.25 26.91
C GLN A 23 -29.48 6.47 26.71
N CYS A 24 -29.25 5.90 25.52
CA CYS A 24 -28.04 5.15 25.19
C CYS A 24 -26.80 6.07 25.15
N ASN A 25 -26.88 7.21 24.47
CA ASN A 25 -25.74 8.12 24.31
C ASN A 25 -25.38 8.85 25.62
N LEU A 26 -26.39 9.25 26.42
CA LEU A 26 -26.17 9.78 27.77
C LEU A 26 -25.50 8.72 28.67
N GLY A 27 -25.95 7.46 28.58
CA GLY A 27 -25.39 6.34 29.34
C GLY A 27 -23.94 6.03 29.00
N ILE A 28 -23.56 6.13 27.72
CA ILE A 28 -22.16 5.98 27.26
C ILE A 28 -21.30 7.16 27.74
N PHE A 29 -21.86 8.38 27.70
CA PHE A 29 -21.12 9.58 28.07
C PHE A 29 -20.76 9.63 29.57
N LEU A 30 -21.64 9.15 30.46
CA LEU A 30 -21.51 9.26 31.91
C LEU A 30 -20.89 8.04 32.60
N LEU A 31 -19.97 7.32 31.93
CA LEU A 31 -19.37 6.04 32.35
C LEU A 31 -18.61 6.02 33.70
N GLN A 32 -18.77 7.02 34.59
CA GLN A 32 -18.09 7.12 35.89
C GLN A 32 -18.95 7.28 37.16
N VAL A 33 -20.29 7.33 37.15
CA VAL A 33 -21.08 7.44 38.41
C VAL A 33 -22.33 6.56 38.46
N PHE A 34 -22.46 5.74 39.51
CA PHE A 34 -23.50 4.73 39.88
C PHE A 34 -24.99 4.89 39.45
N ARG A 35 -25.45 6.01 38.87
CA ARG A 35 -26.81 6.21 38.30
C ARG A 35 -26.98 5.62 36.88
N ILE A 36 -25.97 4.89 36.38
CA ILE A 36 -25.75 4.42 34.99
C ILE A 36 -26.63 3.23 34.54
N LEU A 37 -26.91 2.26 35.41
CA LEU A 37 -27.57 1.01 34.98
C LEU A 37 -29.04 1.23 34.61
N LYS A 38 -29.74 2.17 35.24
CA LYS A 38 -31.19 2.39 35.03
C LYS A 38 -31.52 2.79 33.59
N TRP A 39 -30.73 3.68 32.99
CA TRP A 39 -30.97 4.17 31.63
C TRP A 39 -30.50 3.18 30.56
N LEU A 40 -29.33 2.56 30.75
CA LEU A 40 -28.88 1.45 29.89
C LEU A 40 -29.88 0.29 29.91
N TYR A 41 -30.46 -0.02 31.08
CA TYR A 41 -31.47 -1.06 31.22
C TYR A 41 -32.78 -0.70 30.49
N LYS A 42 -33.28 0.53 30.64
CA LYS A 42 -34.45 1.02 29.88
C LYS A 42 -34.24 0.95 28.37
N ALA A 43 -33.12 1.48 27.87
CA ALA A 43 -32.79 1.42 26.44
C ALA A 43 -32.59 -0.02 25.94
N SER A 44 -32.06 -0.91 26.79
CA SER A 44 -31.87 -2.32 26.47
C SER A 44 -33.21 -3.08 26.37
N ILE A 45 -34.17 -2.79 27.26
CA ILE A 45 -35.54 -3.32 27.19
C ILE A 45 -36.28 -2.79 25.97
N ALA A 46 -36.06 -1.53 25.61
CA ALA A 46 -36.61 -0.92 24.39
C ALA A 46 -36.01 -1.49 23.08
N GLY A 47 -35.11 -2.47 23.15
CA GLY A 47 -34.57 -3.18 21.99
C GLY A 47 -33.31 -2.57 21.38
N HIS A 48 -32.72 -1.54 21.99
CA HIS A 48 -31.54 -0.88 21.44
C HIS A 48 -30.28 -1.75 21.56
N VAL A 49 -29.85 -2.34 20.45
CA VAL A 49 -28.82 -3.39 20.41
C VAL A 49 -27.47 -2.94 20.98
N ARG A 50 -27.06 -1.68 20.73
CA ARG A 50 -25.82 -1.12 21.29
C ARG A 50 -25.92 -0.93 22.81
N ALA A 51 -27.10 -0.57 23.34
CA ALA A 51 -27.31 -0.42 24.78
C ALA A 51 -27.25 -1.79 25.48
N GLN A 52 -27.82 -2.83 24.86
CA GLN A 52 -27.77 -4.20 25.34
C GLN A 52 -26.31 -4.71 25.47
N TYR A 53 -25.46 -4.40 24.49
CA TYR A 53 -24.03 -4.75 24.56
C TYR A 53 -23.29 -3.98 25.67
N GLN A 54 -23.53 -2.67 25.81
CA GLN A 54 -22.89 -1.87 26.85
C GLN A 54 -23.32 -2.30 28.26
N LEU A 55 -24.61 -2.61 28.44
CA LEU A 55 -25.11 -3.19 29.68
C LEU A 55 -24.44 -4.54 29.98
N ALA A 56 -24.29 -5.40 28.98
CA ALA A 56 -23.58 -6.67 29.13
C ALA A 56 -22.10 -6.48 29.51
N LEU A 57 -21.42 -5.48 28.93
CA LEU A 57 -20.04 -5.12 29.31
C LEU A 57 -19.96 -4.61 30.74
N SER A 58 -20.88 -3.76 31.18
CA SER A 58 -20.91 -3.25 32.55
C SER A 58 -21.15 -4.37 33.57
N LEU A 59 -22.06 -5.29 33.28
CA LEU A 59 -22.34 -6.45 34.12
C LEU A 59 -21.18 -7.47 34.14
N HIS A 60 -20.38 -7.53 33.06
CA HIS A 60 -19.20 -8.39 32.95
C HIS A 60 -17.96 -7.77 33.64
N LYS A 61 -17.75 -6.44 33.54
CA LYS A 61 -16.56 -5.74 34.08
C LYS A 61 -16.69 -5.23 35.52
N GLY A 62 -17.90 -5.27 36.11
CA GLY A 62 -18.22 -4.57 37.35
C GLY A 62 -17.31 -4.96 38.52
N HIS A 63 -16.53 -3.99 39.03
CA HIS A 63 -15.90 -4.05 40.35
C HIS A 63 -16.97 -3.69 41.40
N GLY A 64 -17.63 -4.69 41.99
CA GLY A 64 -18.63 -4.52 43.04
C GLY A 64 -19.64 -5.69 43.12
N PRO A 65 -20.58 -5.68 44.09
CA PRO A 65 -21.51 -6.79 44.37
C PRO A 65 -22.57 -7.07 43.28
N ASN A 66 -22.47 -6.40 42.12
CA ASN A 66 -23.40 -6.50 40.98
C ASN A 66 -22.79 -7.19 39.73
N SER A 67 -21.64 -7.84 39.86
CA SER A 67 -21.14 -8.71 38.79
C SER A 67 -22.10 -9.89 38.63
N ASN A 68 -22.76 -9.96 37.48
CA ASN A 68 -23.67 -11.05 37.15
C ASN A 68 -23.38 -11.53 35.73
N LEU A 69 -22.43 -12.46 35.66
CA LEU A 69 -21.96 -13.06 34.41
C LEU A 69 -23.08 -13.81 33.67
N GLN A 70 -24.03 -14.40 34.41
CA GLN A 70 -25.23 -15.03 33.82
C GLN A 70 -26.13 -14.03 33.12
N GLU A 71 -26.33 -12.86 33.72
CA GLU A 71 -27.15 -11.82 33.12
C GLU A 71 -26.42 -11.12 31.98
N ALA A 72 -25.11 -10.88 32.13
CA ALA A 72 -24.26 -10.35 31.06
C ALA A 72 -24.31 -11.22 29.81
N ALA A 73 -24.19 -12.55 29.94
CA ALA A 73 -24.22 -13.48 28.82
C ALA A 73 -25.58 -13.50 28.10
N LYS A 74 -26.70 -13.37 28.84
CA LYS A 74 -28.04 -13.22 28.26
C LYS A 74 -28.18 -11.93 27.45
N TRP A 75 -27.59 -10.83 27.93
CA TRP A 75 -27.59 -9.55 27.22
C TRP A 75 -26.66 -9.53 25.99
N TYR A 76 -25.48 -10.16 26.07
CA TYR A 76 -24.64 -10.41 24.89
C TYR A 76 -25.40 -11.20 23.83
N LEU A 77 -26.11 -12.27 24.22
CA LEU A 77 -26.89 -13.07 23.28
C LEU A 77 -28.03 -12.27 22.62
N ARG A 78 -28.72 -11.40 23.37
CA ARG A 78 -29.75 -10.51 22.82
C ARG A 78 -29.15 -9.51 21.82
N ALA A 79 -28.04 -8.88 22.18
CA ALA A 79 -27.33 -7.95 21.30
C ALA A 79 -26.77 -8.65 20.04
N ALA A 80 -26.27 -9.88 20.18
CA ALA A 80 -25.79 -10.70 19.08
C ALA A 80 -26.92 -11.07 18.12
N LYS A 81 -28.10 -11.43 18.64
CA LYS A 81 -29.32 -11.66 17.83
C LYS A 81 -29.79 -10.40 17.12
N GLY A 82 -29.62 -9.23 17.74
CA GLY A 82 -29.87 -7.92 17.13
C GLY A 82 -28.81 -7.45 16.14
N GLY A 83 -27.80 -8.27 15.82
CA GLY A 83 -26.82 -7.96 14.77
C GLY A 83 -25.53 -7.28 15.25
N TYR A 84 -25.33 -7.09 16.55
CA TYR A 84 -24.13 -6.42 17.06
C TYR A 84 -22.91 -7.33 17.06
N VAL A 85 -21.96 -7.02 16.19
CA VAL A 85 -20.81 -7.89 15.84
C VAL A 85 -19.93 -8.23 17.05
N ARG A 86 -19.57 -7.25 17.90
CA ARG A 86 -18.78 -7.52 19.12
C ARG A 86 -19.54 -8.36 20.16
N ALA A 87 -20.87 -8.30 20.16
CA ALA A 87 -21.68 -9.16 21.04
C ALA A 87 -21.71 -10.60 20.54
N MET A 88 -21.63 -10.83 19.22
CA MET A 88 -21.53 -12.18 18.64
C MET A 88 -20.25 -12.89 19.10
N TYR A 89 -19.10 -12.19 19.08
CA TYR A 89 -17.83 -12.71 19.60
C TYR A 89 -17.92 -13.03 21.10
N ASN A 90 -18.39 -12.09 21.93
CA ASN A 90 -18.54 -12.34 23.36
C ASN A 90 -19.53 -13.48 23.68
N THR A 91 -20.60 -13.61 22.89
CA THR A 91 -21.54 -14.74 23.00
C THR A 91 -20.86 -16.07 22.67
N ALA A 92 -19.97 -16.10 21.67
CA ALA A 92 -19.18 -17.28 21.32
C ALA A 92 -18.27 -17.70 22.48
N LEU A 93 -17.61 -16.75 23.15
CA LEU A 93 -16.80 -17.00 24.34
C LEU A 93 -17.63 -17.56 25.50
N CYS A 94 -18.80 -16.96 25.80
CA CYS A 94 -19.71 -17.46 26.84
C CYS A 94 -20.12 -18.92 26.59
N TYR A 95 -20.46 -19.31 25.36
CA TYR A 95 -20.75 -20.71 25.02
C TYR A 95 -19.52 -21.63 25.06
N SER A 96 -18.32 -21.11 24.80
CA SER A 96 -17.07 -21.88 24.83
C SER A 96 -16.67 -22.26 26.25
N ILE A 97 -16.76 -21.29 27.17
CA ILE A 97 -16.32 -21.43 28.56
C ILE A 97 -17.45 -21.99 29.45
N GLY A 98 -18.71 -21.78 29.06
CA GLY A 98 -19.87 -22.12 29.89
C GLY A 98 -20.22 -21.03 30.91
N GLU A 99 -19.73 -19.81 30.68
CA GLU A 99 -19.89 -18.68 31.58
C GLU A 99 -21.19 -17.95 31.25
N GLY A 100 -22.18 -18.14 32.12
CA GLY A 100 -23.50 -17.50 32.00
C GLY A 100 -24.46 -18.13 30.98
N LEU A 101 -23.95 -18.93 30.05
CA LEU A 101 -24.71 -19.78 29.12
C LEU A 101 -24.23 -21.23 29.24
N THR A 102 -25.13 -22.18 29.01
CA THR A 102 -24.76 -23.60 29.02
C THR A 102 -23.69 -23.88 27.97
N LYS A 103 -22.55 -24.42 28.41
CA LYS A 103 -21.39 -24.72 27.55
C LYS A 103 -21.83 -25.53 26.33
N SER A 104 -21.47 -25.04 25.14
CA SER A 104 -21.80 -25.70 23.88
C SER A 104 -20.81 -25.30 22.80
N HIS A 105 -19.87 -26.20 22.49
CA HIS A 105 -18.88 -25.98 21.43
C HIS A 105 -19.53 -25.73 20.05
N LYS A 106 -20.66 -26.40 19.77
CA LYS A 106 -21.41 -26.21 18.52
C LYS A 106 -21.96 -24.78 18.39
N LEU A 107 -22.55 -24.24 19.47
CA LEU A 107 -23.06 -22.87 19.47
C LEU A 107 -21.94 -21.83 19.51
N ALA A 108 -20.85 -22.11 20.24
CA ALA A 108 -19.66 -21.26 20.26
C ALA A 108 -19.09 -21.09 18.85
N ARG A 109 -18.82 -22.20 18.12
CA ARG A 109 -18.34 -22.15 16.73
C ARG A 109 -19.30 -21.39 15.81
N LYS A 110 -20.62 -21.63 15.94
CA LYS A 110 -21.63 -20.94 15.13
C LYS A 110 -21.60 -19.42 15.32
N TRP A 111 -21.51 -18.94 16.56
CA TRP A 111 -21.45 -17.52 16.86
C TRP A 111 -20.08 -16.91 16.52
N MET A 112 -18.99 -17.67 16.69
CA MET A 112 -17.64 -17.27 16.31
C MET A 112 -17.54 -17.04 14.81
N LYS A 113 -17.96 -18.02 14.00
CA LYS A 113 -18.04 -17.89 12.55
C LYS A 113 -18.89 -16.70 12.13
N ARG A 114 -20.07 -16.52 12.75
CA ARG A 114 -20.96 -15.39 12.42
C ARG A 114 -20.34 -14.03 12.75
N ALA A 115 -19.53 -13.94 13.80
CA ALA A 115 -18.76 -12.74 14.11
C ALA A 115 -17.64 -12.53 13.06
N ALA A 116 -16.95 -13.60 12.67
CA ALA A 116 -15.90 -13.60 11.67
C ALA A 116 -16.41 -13.18 10.27
N ASP A 117 -17.52 -13.76 9.81
CA ASP A 117 -18.23 -13.44 8.57
C ASP A 117 -18.63 -11.95 8.50
N ARG A 118 -18.81 -11.29 9.65
CA ARG A 118 -19.21 -9.88 9.75
C ARG A 118 -18.07 -8.94 10.11
N GLY A 119 -16.82 -9.38 9.93
CA GLY A 119 -15.65 -8.52 10.09
C GLY A 119 -15.13 -8.39 11.51
N HIS A 120 -15.50 -9.27 12.44
CA HIS A 120 -14.90 -9.27 13.79
C HIS A 120 -13.55 -9.96 13.76
N SER A 121 -12.49 -9.20 13.66
CA SER A 121 -11.17 -9.75 13.36
C SER A 121 -10.59 -10.73 14.38
N LYS A 122 -10.78 -10.56 15.71
CA LYS A 122 -10.42 -11.62 16.68
C LYS A 122 -11.19 -12.91 16.43
N ALA A 123 -12.43 -12.80 15.97
CA ALA A 123 -13.23 -13.96 15.60
C ALA A 123 -12.73 -14.57 14.28
N GLN A 124 -12.26 -13.74 13.34
CA GLN A 124 -11.62 -14.20 12.11
C GLN A 124 -10.30 -14.93 12.41
N LEU A 125 -9.46 -14.40 13.30
CA LEU A 125 -8.24 -15.06 13.77
C LEU A 125 -8.54 -16.40 14.45
N GLU A 126 -9.40 -16.41 15.47
CA GLU A 126 -9.74 -17.64 16.21
C GLU A 126 -10.45 -18.67 15.33
N HIS A 127 -11.38 -18.24 14.47
CA HIS A 127 -12.05 -19.13 13.53
C HIS A 127 -11.09 -19.68 12.47
N GLY A 128 -10.20 -18.83 11.94
CA GLY A 128 -9.17 -19.21 10.99
C GLY A 128 -8.18 -20.23 11.56
N LEU A 129 -7.70 -20.03 12.79
CA LEU A 129 -6.85 -21.01 13.49
C LEU A 129 -7.58 -22.34 13.74
N SER A 130 -8.87 -22.29 14.07
CA SER A 130 -9.70 -23.50 14.23
C SER A 130 -9.76 -24.30 12.91
N LEU A 131 -10.08 -23.63 11.79
CA LEU A 131 -10.13 -24.25 10.47
C LEU A 131 -8.77 -24.81 10.04
N PHE A 132 -7.68 -24.13 10.41
CA PHE A 132 -6.32 -24.61 10.16
C PHE A 132 -6.05 -25.93 10.88
N SER A 133 -6.41 -26.01 12.17
CA SER A 133 -6.25 -27.23 12.96
C SER A 133 -7.14 -28.39 12.49
N GLU A 134 -8.26 -28.08 11.82
CA GLU A 134 -9.22 -29.04 11.27
C GLU A 134 -8.86 -29.48 9.83
N GLY A 135 -7.79 -28.93 9.24
CA GLY A 135 -7.32 -29.27 7.89
C GLY A 135 -8.06 -28.54 6.77
N GLU A 136 -8.95 -27.60 7.09
CA GLU A 136 -9.69 -26.77 6.12
C GLU A 136 -8.83 -25.56 5.68
N MET A 137 -7.67 -25.86 5.10
CA MET A 137 -6.57 -24.93 4.89
C MET A 137 -6.96 -23.70 4.04
N MET A 138 -7.79 -23.87 3.01
CA MET A 138 -8.24 -22.74 2.17
C MET A 138 -9.18 -21.77 2.90
N GLN A 139 -10.10 -22.27 3.73
CA GLN A 139 -11.00 -21.41 4.48
C GLN A 139 -10.27 -20.73 5.64
N ALA A 140 -9.35 -21.44 6.29
CA ALA A 140 -8.50 -20.90 7.35
C ALA A 140 -7.74 -19.66 6.89
N VAL A 141 -7.10 -19.75 5.72
CA VAL A 141 -6.33 -18.66 5.11
C VAL A 141 -7.21 -17.42 4.91
N VAL A 142 -8.43 -17.55 4.37
CA VAL A 142 -9.34 -16.41 4.13
C VAL A 142 -9.65 -15.62 5.41
N TYR A 143 -9.92 -16.29 6.54
CA TYR A 143 -10.21 -15.57 7.78
C TYR A 143 -8.95 -15.00 8.44
N LEU A 144 -7.80 -15.68 8.32
CA LEU A 144 -6.52 -15.15 8.81
C LEU A 144 -6.07 -13.92 8.00
N GLU A 145 -6.36 -13.88 6.71
CA GLU A 145 -6.06 -12.76 5.79
C GLU A 145 -6.87 -11.49 6.08
N LEU A 146 -8.14 -11.62 6.49
CA LEU A 146 -8.99 -10.47 6.83
C LEU A 146 -8.53 -9.76 8.11
N ALA A 147 -7.98 -10.50 9.07
CA ALA A 147 -7.45 -9.94 10.32
C ALA A 147 -6.14 -9.14 10.14
N ALA A 148 -5.35 -9.40 9.08
CA ALA A 148 -4.01 -8.83 8.94
C ALA A 148 -3.95 -7.37 8.46
N ARG A 149 -4.98 -6.91 7.76
CA ARG A 149 -4.95 -5.64 7.01
C ARG A 149 -5.20 -4.40 7.85
N ALA A 150 -5.80 -4.56 9.01
CA ALA A 150 -6.03 -3.51 9.99
C ALA A 150 -4.93 -3.47 11.08
N GLY A 151 -3.84 -4.22 10.87
CA GLY A 151 -2.73 -4.38 11.81
C GLY A 151 -1.69 -3.25 11.82
N ARG A 152 -0.58 -3.50 12.51
CA ARG A 152 0.61 -2.62 12.57
C ARG A 152 1.85 -3.35 12.11
N VAL A 153 2.72 -2.67 11.36
CA VAL A 153 4.05 -3.21 11.03
C VAL A 153 4.94 -3.07 12.26
N VAL A 154 5.39 -4.19 12.82
CA VAL A 154 6.23 -4.21 14.02
C VAL A 154 7.67 -4.51 13.65
N ASP A 155 8.58 -3.61 14.03
CA ASP A 155 10.04 -3.72 13.90
C ASP A 155 10.55 -4.05 12.48
N ASN A 156 9.74 -3.82 11.45
CA ASN A 156 10.01 -4.23 10.06
C ASN A 156 10.19 -5.74 9.89
N LEU A 157 9.71 -6.56 10.83
CA LEU A 157 9.88 -8.01 10.83
C LEU A 157 8.58 -8.73 10.49
N TYR A 158 7.47 -8.27 11.05
CA TYR A 158 6.16 -8.88 10.86
C TYR A 158 5.05 -7.83 10.96
N VAL A 159 3.82 -8.24 10.63
CA VAL A 159 2.62 -7.46 10.83
C VAL A 159 1.87 -8.02 12.02
N ASP A 160 1.65 -7.21 13.05
CA ASP A 160 0.75 -7.52 14.16
C ASP A 160 -0.68 -7.26 13.71
N CYS A 161 -1.43 -8.33 13.47
CA CYS A 161 -2.81 -8.34 13.00
C CYS A 161 -3.80 -7.96 14.13
N ASN A 162 -3.67 -6.75 14.67
CA ASN A 162 -4.32 -6.30 15.91
C ASN A 162 -5.60 -5.46 15.72
N ASP A 163 -5.95 -5.16 14.46
CA ASP A 163 -7.19 -4.47 14.08
C ASP A 163 -7.40 -3.08 14.65
N GLU A 164 -6.31 -2.38 14.89
CA GLU A 164 -6.40 -0.95 15.19
C GLU A 164 -6.97 -0.14 14.01
N GLY A 165 -7.07 -0.74 12.82
CA GLY A 165 -7.73 -0.18 11.66
C GLY A 165 -6.78 0.57 10.74
N VAL A 166 -7.34 0.95 9.59
CA VAL A 166 -6.69 1.80 8.58
C VAL A 166 -7.11 3.25 8.84
N PRO A 167 -6.18 4.20 9.00
CA PRO A 167 -6.52 5.61 9.02
C PRO A 167 -7.25 6.01 7.74
N TYR A 168 -8.46 6.53 7.91
CA TYR A 168 -9.31 7.05 6.84
C TYR A 168 -9.71 8.48 7.17
N VAL A 169 -9.32 9.41 6.32
CA VAL A 169 -9.59 10.85 6.51
C VAL A 169 -10.45 11.38 5.37
N GLU A 170 -11.47 12.16 5.70
CA GLU A 170 -12.26 12.91 4.72
C GLU A 170 -11.88 14.38 4.78
N VAL A 171 -11.60 14.98 3.63
CA VAL A 171 -11.20 16.38 3.49
C VAL A 171 -12.07 17.06 2.46
N VAL A 172 -12.49 18.29 2.76
CA VAL A 172 -13.15 19.19 1.80
C VAL A 172 -12.11 20.14 1.23
N VAL A 173 -11.94 20.14 -0.09
CA VAL A 173 -10.98 20.96 -0.83
C VAL A 173 -11.70 22.15 -1.45
N LYS A 174 -11.29 23.36 -1.04
CA LYS A 174 -11.91 24.63 -1.46
C LYS A 174 -11.39 25.13 -2.82
N CYS A 175 -11.42 24.25 -3.82
CA CYS A 175 -11.16 24.58 -5.22
C CYS A 175 -11.86 23.55 -6.12
N LYS A 176 -11.75 23.71 -7.45
CA LYS A 176 -12.25 22.72 -8.39
C LYS A 176 -11.18 21.67 -8.65
N LEU A 177 -11.61 20.43 -8.87
CA LEU A 177 -10.68 19.35 -9.26
C LEU A 177 -9.92 19.70 -10.55
N ALA A 178 -10.58 20.41 -11.47
CA ALA A 178 -9.98 20.91 -12.71
C ALA A 178 -8.70 21.73 -12.45
N ASP A 179 -8.69 22.55 -11.39
CA ASP A 179 -7.56 23.43 -11.06
C ASP A 179 -6.31 22.64 -10.63
N ILE A 180 -6.49 21.40 -10.16
CA ILE A 180 -5.39 20.52 -9.76
C ILE A 180 -4.89 19.67 -10.92
N ILE A 181 -5.80 19.14 -11.75
CA ILE A 181 -5.42 18.23 -12.84
C ILE A 181 -4.89 18.97 -14.07
N SER A 182 -5.21 20.26 -14.24
CA SER A 182 -4.72 21.05 -15.38
C SER A 182 -3.22 21.36 -15.26
N ASP A 183 -2.77 21.70 -14.06
CA ASP A 183 -1.36 21.96 -13.72
C ASP A 183 -1.02 21.26 -12.39
N PRO A 184 -0.78 19.93 -12.44
CA PRO A 184 -0.51 19.17 -11.23
C PRO A 184 0.90 19.47 -10.72
N ILE A 185 0.99 20.14 -9.57
CA ILE A 185 2.25 20.42 -8.87
C ILE A 185 2.59 19.22 -7.95
N PRO A 186 3.60 18.37 -8.28
CA PRO A 186 3.84 17.12 -7.56
C PRO A 186 4.04 17.27 -6.04
N ASN A 187 4.71 18.35 -5.62
CA ASN A 187 4.97 18.62 -4.20
C ASN A 187 3.70 18.94 -3.41
N GLU A 188 2.65 19.45 -4.07
CA GLU A 188 1.38 19.78 -3.44
C GLU A 188 0.47 18.55 -3.31
N LEU A 189 0.73 17.48 -4.07
CA LEU A 189 -0.08 16.26 -4.06
C LEU A 189 0.02 15.49 -2.74
N ASN A 190 1.06 15.73 -1.94
CA ASN A 190 1.19 15.16 -0.59
C ASN A 190 0.03 15.59 0.32
N LYS A 191 -0.62 16.74 0.05
CA LYS A 191 -1.80 17.21 0.80
C LYS A 191 -3.01 16.27 0.65
N PHE A 192 -3.01 15.42 -0.37
CA PHE A 192 -4.08 14.45 -0.58
C PHE A 192 -3.86 13.13 0.16
N ILE A 193 -2.77 12.99 0.92
CA ILE A 193 -2.44 11.83 1.78
C ILE A 193 -2.49 12.30 3.24
N PRO A 194 -3.01 11.48 4.18
CA PRO A 194 -3.31 11.97 5.54
C PRO A 194 -2.10 12.23 6.43
N TYR A 195 -0.92 11.79 6.00
CA TYR A 195 0.33 11.94 6.74
C TYR A 195 1.48 12.19 5.77
N GLU A 196 2.55 12.80 6.28
CA GLU A 196 3.82 12.86 5.54
C GLU A 196 4.38 11.45 5.38
N LEU A 197 4.93 11.16 4.19
CA LEU A 197 5.37 9.81 3.82
C LEU A 197 6.52 9.28 4.70
N ASP A 198 7.23 10.16 5.40
CA ASP A 198 8.34 9.84 6.30
C ASP A 198 7.97 9.77 7.79
N ASP A 199 6.75 10.18 8.15
CA ASP A 199 6.26 10.21 9.54
C ASP A 199 5.50 8.92 9.94
N VAL A 200 5.10 8.11 8.96
CA VAL A 200 4.29 6.90 9.20
C VAL A 200 5.15 5.65 9.28
N LYS A 201 5.49 5.22 10.49
CA LYS A 201 6.37 4.04 10.69
C LYS A 201 5.63 2.71 10.76
N ASP A 202 4.39 2.72 11.26
CA ASP A 202 3.73 1.50 11.72
C ASP A 202 2.43 1.18 10.96
N PHE A 203 1.88 2.11 10.18
CA PHE A 203 0.68 1.82 9.37
C PHE A 203 1.06 1.08 8.08
N GLY A 204 0.31 0.01 7.78
CA GLY A 204 0.44 -0.70 6.51
C GLY A 204 -0.24 0.00 5.33
N LEU A 205 -1.34 0.71 5.61
CA LEU A 205 -2.17 1.42 4.65
C LEU A 205 -2.76 2.67 5.32
N VAL A 206 -2.87 3.76 4.56
CA VAL A 206 -3.61 4.97 4.90
C VAL A 206 -4.39 5.45 3.69
N VAL A 207 -5.57 6.04 3.93
CA VAL A 207 -6.46 6.52 2.88
C VAL A 207 -6.98 7.90 3.23
N GLN A 208 -7.07 8.77 2.23
CA GLN A 208 -7.76 10.05 2.35
C GLN A 208 -8.67 10.30 1.15
N ALA A 209 -9.93 10.60 1.42
CA ALA A 209 -10.92 11.00 0.43
C ALA A 209 -11.04 12.53 0.42
N ASN A 210 -10.81 13.13 -0.75
CA ASN A 210 -10.75 14.58 -0.94
C ASN A 210 -11.90 15.03 -1.84
N PHE A 211 -12.90 15.67 -1.24
CA PHE A 211 -14.10 16.14 -1.93
C PHE A 211 -13.94 17.60 -2.35
N PHE A 212 -14.03 17.87 -3.64
CA PHE A 212 -13.89 19.21 -4.23
C PHE A 212 -15.26 19.90 -4.32
N GLU A 213 -15.27 21.23 -4.32
CA GLU A 213 -16.51 22.03 -4.42
C GLU A 213 -17.33 21.75 -5.69
N CYS A 214 -16.64 21.34 -6.77
CA CYS A 214 -17.28 20.96 -8.03
C CYS A 214 -17.90 19.56 -8.02
N GLY A 215 -17.90 18.85 -6.89
CA GLY A 215 -18.30 17.44 -6.78
C GLY A 215 -17.24 16.44 -7.24
N GLY A 216 -16.04 16.91 -7.59
CA GLY A 216 -14.91 16.05 -7.91
C GLY A 216 -14.37 15.32 -6.68
N LEU A 217 -13.69 14.20 -6.89
CA LEU A 217 -13.10 13.38 -5.84
C LEU A 217 -11.65 13.03 -6.20
N ALA A 218 -10.74 13.18 -5.24
CA ALA A 218 -9.41 12.57 -5.30
C ALA A 218 -9.24 11.60 -4.13
N ILE A 219 -8.78 10.39 -4.41
CA ILE A 219 -8.50 9.36 -3.40
C ILE A 219 -6.98 9.25 -3.27
N GLY A 220 -6.44 9.72 -2.14
CA GLY A 220 -5.03 9.52 -1.80
C GLY A 220 -4.85 8.22 -1.03
N ILE A 221 -3.88 7.42 -1.46
CA ILE A 221 -3.57 6.12 -0.88
C ILE A 221 -2.07 6.09 -0.55
N GLY A 222 -1.75 5.78 0.69
CA GLY A 222 -0.38 5.47 1.11
C GLY A 222 -0.29 4.02 1.55
N ILE A 223 0.53 3.22 0.89
CA ILE A 223 0.80 1.84 1.29
C ILE A 223 2.27 1.73 1.67
N SER A 224 2.54 1.08 2.79
CA SER A 224 3.90 0.83 3.24
C SER A 224 4.63 -0.07 2.24
N HIS A 225 5.74 0.44 1.70
CA HIS A 225 6.59 -0.34 0.79
C HIS A 225 7.23 -1.56 1.50
N LYS A 226 7.17 -1.64 2.84
CA LYS A 226 7.55 -2.85 3.59
C LYS A 226 6.62 -4.03 3.27
N LEU A 227 5.37 -3.75 2.89
CA LEU A 227 4.33 -4.75 2.68
C LEU A 227 4.05 -5.02 1.22
N ALA A 228 4.17 -4.01 0.35
CA ALA A 228 3.62 -4.09 -1.00
C ALA A 228 4.56 -3.46 -2.03
N ASP A 229 4.72 -4.16 -3.15
CA ASP A 229 5.15 -3.54 -4.41
C ASP A 229 3.97 -2.88 -5.13
N ALA A 230 4.25 -2.24 -6.28
CA ALA A 230 3.23 -1.60 -7.10
C ALA A 230 2.11 -2.56 -7.54
N ALA A 231 2.44 -3.81 -7.87
CA ALA A 231 1.43 -4.81 -8.26
C ALA A 231 0.43 -5.07 -7.13
N SER A 232 0.95 -5.23 -5.91
CA SER A 232 0.15 -5.44 -4.71
C SER A 232 -0.70 -4.22 -4.37
N CYS A 233 -0.15 -3.01 -4.57
CA CYS A 233 -0.88 -1.76 -4.43
C CYS A 233 -2.07 -1.69 -5.40
N PHE A 234 -1.85 -1.86 -6.71
CA PHE A 234 -2.94 -1.78 -7.69
C PHE A 234 -3.94 -2.92 -7.59
N MET A 235 -3.49 -4.12 -7.20
CA MET A 235 -4.40 -5.21 -6.84
C MET A 235 -5.33 -4.77 -5.70
N PHE A 236 -4.79 -4.19 -4.62
CA PHE A 236 -5.62 -3.70 -3.51
C PHE A 236 -6.65 -2.66 -3.98
N VAL A 237 -6.21 -1.63 -4.71
CA VAL A 237 -7.10 -0.53 -5.12
C VAL A 237 -8.20 -1.02 -6.06
N ASN A 238 -7.87 -1.85 -7.04
CA ASN A 238 -8.84 -2.39 -7.98
C ASN A 238 -9.82 -3.36 -7.32
N THR A 239 -9.35 -4.19 -6.38
CA THR A 239 -10.24 -5.04 -5.57
C THR A 239 -11.15 -4.20 -4.68
N TRP A 240 -10.65 -3.14 -4.05
CA TRP A 240 -11.46 -2.23 -3.25
C TRP A 240 -12.57 -1.56 -4.08
N ALA A 241 -12.23 -1.08 -5.27
CA ALA A 241 -13.18 -0.48 -6.21
C ALA A 241 -14.25 -1.49 -6.65
N ALA A 242 -13.87 -2.73 -6.99
CA ALA A 242 -14.79 -3.79 -7.36
C ALA A 242 -15.77 -4.15 -6.23
N ILE A 243 -15.28 -4.28 -4.99
CA ILE A 243 -16.12 -4.54 -3.80
C ILE A 243 -17.12 -3.40 -3.58
N ALA A 244 -16.68 -2.14 -3.73
CA ALA A 244 -17.54 -0.97 -3.56
C ALA A 244 -18.75 -0.97 -4.53
N ARG A 245 -18.57 -1.52 -5.74
CA ARG A 245 -19.65 -1.67 -6.74
C ARG A 245 -20.69 -2.75 -6.42
N ARG A 246 -20.48 -3.59 -5.39
CA ARG A 246 -21.32 -4.78 -5.08
C ARG A 246 -21.45 -5.75 -6.26
N ASP A 247 -20.35 -5.97 -6.96
CA ASP A 247 -20.26 -6.99 -8.00
C ASP A 247 -20.17 -8.38 -7.31
N ASP A 248 -21.29 -8.83 -6.73
CA ASP A 248 -21.36 -10.01 -5.85
C ASP A 248 -20.90 -11.30 -6.55
N ASP A 249 -20.99 -11.37 -7.89
CA ASP A 249 -20.60 -12.55 -8.68
C ASP A 249 -19.09 -12.62 -8.99
N THR A 250 -18.36 -11.51 -8.94
CA THR A 250 -16.90 -11.47 -9.25
C THR A 250 -16.02 -11.45 -8.00
N CYS A 251 -16.58 -11.09 -6.85
CA CYS A 251 -15.88 -10.96 -5.58
C CYS A 251 -15.37 -12.31 -5.02
N HIS A 252 -15.86 -13.43 -5.55
CA HIS A 252 -15.43 -14.79 -5.23
C HIS A 252 -14.45 -15.40 -6.26
N SER A 253 -14.04 -14.65 -7.28
CA SER A 253 -13.05 -15.13 -8.24
C SER A 253 -11.66 -15.20 -7.58
N PRO A 254 -10.90 -16.31 -7.75
CA PRO A 254 -9.55 -16.45 -7.20
C PRO A 254 -8.54 -15.42 -7.75
N LEU A 255 -8.89 -14.70 -8.82
CA LEU A 255 -8.12 -13.56 -9.34
C LEU A 255 -8.12 -12.33 -8.41
N PHE A 256 -9.16 -12.14 -7.57
CA PHE A 256 -9.30 -10.97 -6.71
C PHE A 256 -9.01 -11.22 -5.23
N SER A 257 -8.74 -12.48 -4.86
CA SER A 257 -8.34 -12.86 -3.50
C SER A 257 -6.81 -12.79 -3.39
N PRO A 258 -6.26 -11.77 -2.72
CA PRO A 258 -4.82 -11.59 -2.59
C PRO A 258 -4.25 -12.68 -1.68
N ARG A 259 -3.20 -13.36 -2.15
CA ARG A 259 -2.50 -14.40 -1.39
C ARG A 259 -1.33 -13.79 -0.63
N PHE A 260 -1.23 -14.08 0.66
CA PHE A 260 -0.17 -13.57 1.55
C PHE A 260 0.88 -14.62 1.93
N ASP A 261 1.12 -15.60 1.05
CA ASP A 261 2.05 -16.70 1.27
C ASP A 261 3.45 -16.47 0.67
N SER A 262 3.82 -15.21 0.39
CA SER A 262 5.12 -14.84 -0.18
C SER A 262 6.30 -15.31 0.68
N ALA A 263 6.14 -15.34 2.01
CA ALA A 263 7.16 -15.81 2.94
C ALA A 263 7.41 -17.32 2.85
N MET A 264 6.47 -18.10 2.33
CA MET A 264 6.68 -19.54 2.06
C MET A 264 7.54 -19.75 0.82
N LEU A 265 7.40 -18.87 -0.18
CA LEU A 265 8.18 -18.91 -1.41
C LEU A 265 9.56 -18.25 -1.22
N PHE A 266 9.63 -17.20 -0.42
CA PHE A 266 10.82 -16.42 -0.14
C PHE A 266 10.97 -16.27 1.39
N PRO A 267 11.58 -17.26 2.07
CA PRO A 267 11.72 -17.23 3.52
C PRO A 267 12.42 -15.96 4.03
N PRO A 268 11.95 -15.36 5.14
CA PRO A 268 12.52 -14.14 5.66
C PRO A 268 13.96 -14.35 6.12
N LYS A 269 14.81 -13.36 5.83
CA LYS A 269 16.23 -13.33 6.22
C LYS A 269 16.57 -11.97 6.79
N ASP A 270 17.59 -11.93 7.64
CA ASP A 270 18.08 -10.65 8.15
C ASP A 270 18.64 -9.81 7.00
N THR A 271 17.99 -8.68 6.75
CA THR A 271 18.33 -7.72 5.69
C THR A 271 18.49 -6.31 6.26
N SER A 272 18.70 -6.20 7.58
CA SER A 272 18.82 -4.93 8.31
C SER A 272 19.81 -3.96 7.68
N LEU A 273 21.01 -4.44 7.33
CA LEU A 273 22.05 -3.65 6.65
C LEU A 273 21.63 -3.07 5.30
N ILE A 274 20.92 -3.85 4.47
CA ILE A 274 20.46 -3.43 3.13
C ILE A 274 19.39 -2.34 3.28
N ARG A 275 18.46 -2.56 4.21
CA ARG A 275 17.39 -1.60 4.51
C ARG A 275 17.96 -0.27 5.01
N ASP A 276 18.89 -0.31 5.96
CA ASP A 276 19.45 0.91 6.56
C ASP A 276 20.32 1.70 5.57
N ALA A 277 20.85 1.06 4.52
CA ALA A 277 21.61 1.72 3.47
C ALA A 277 20.73 2.29 2.34
N CYS A 278 19.71 1.53 1.89
CA CYS A 278 18.91 1.88 0.71
C CYS A 278 17.60 2.63 1.02
N LEU A 279 17.08 2.55 2.25
CA LEU A 279 15.77 3.09 2.63
C LEU A 279 15.84 4.14 3.75
N LYS A 280 17.03 4.60 4.11
CA LYS A 280 17.15 5.69 5.09
C LYS A 280 16.65 6.98 4.45
N ILE A 281 15.42 7.35 4.80
CA ILE A 281 14.86 8.65 4.49
C ILE A 281 15.78 9.69 5.11
N GLN A 282 16.55 10.37 4.28
CA GLN A 282 17.27 11.55 4.72
C GLN A 282 16.32 12.73 4.56
N ARG A 283 16.24 13.59 5.58
CA ARG A 283 15.51 14.86 5.51
C ARG A 283 16.27 15.83 4.60
N GLU A 284 16.34 15.48 3.32
CA GLU A 284 16.90 16.30 2.26
C GLU A 284 15.77 17.07 1.59
N ASN A 285 16.08 18.27 1.10
CA ASN A 285 15.13 19.08 0.36
C ASN A 285 14.95 18.48 -1.06
N ILE A 286 14.11 17.45 -1.14
CA ILE A 286 13.79 16.73 -2.36
C ILE A 286 12.65 17.45 -3.08
N VAL A 287 12.81 17.64 -4.38
CA VAL A 287 11.81 18.20 -5.29
C VAL A 287 11.41 17.12 -6.29
N THR A 288 10.11 16.97 -6.49
CA THR A 288 9.56 16.11 -7.54
C THR A 288 9.09 16.96 -8.71
N LYS A 289 9.53 16.61 -9.91
CA LYS A 289 9.00 17.17 -11.16
C LYS A 289 8.52 16.08 -12.09
N ARG A 290 7.49 16.43 -12.87
CA ARG A 290 6.87 15.56 -13.87
C ARG A 290 7.29 16.04 -15.26
N PHE A 291 7.89 15.15 -16.03
CA PHE A 291 8.28 15.40 -17.42
C PHE A 291 7.44 14.51 -18.33
N MET A 292 6.74 15.13 -19.29
CA MET A 292 5.83 14.42 -20.19
C MET A 292 6.54 14.11 -21.51
N PHE A 293 6.56 12.84 -21.90
CA PHE A 293 7.11 12.38 -23.18
C PHE A 293 5.98 11.83 -24.05
N SER A 294 5.81 12.39 -25.25
CA SER A 294 4.82 11.88 -26.21
C SER A 294 5.30 10.57 -26.85
N ASN A 295 4.39 9.80 -27.44
CA ASN A 295 4.76 8.62 -28.22
C ASN A 295 5.70 8.94 -29.39
N SER A 296 5.61 10.14 -29.99
CA SER A 296 6.55 10.58 -31.03
C SER A 296 7.96 10.78 -30.47
N ASP A 297 8.09 11.43 -29.32
CA ASP A 297 9.38 11.65 -28.64
C ASP A 297 10.03 10.31 -28.28
N ILE A 298 9.24 9.40 -27.72
CA ILE A 298 9.68 8.06 -27.35
C ILE A 298 10.06 7.25 -28.60
N SER A 299 9.32 7.37 -29.71
CA SER A 299 9.68 6.68 -30.95
C SER A 299 10.99 7.22 -31.51
N ALA A 300 11.16 8.54 -31.55
CA ALA A 300 12.38 9.18 -32.03
C ALA A 300 13.61 8.69 -31.25
N LEU A 301 13.54 8.67 -29.90
CA LEU A 301 14.62 8.11 -29.07
C LEU A 301 14.89 6.64 -29.38
N ARG A 302 13.84 5.82 -29.55
CA ARG A 302 14.00 4.41 -29.85
C ARG A 302 14.62 4.16 -31.22
N ASP A 303 14.29 5.00 -32.20
CA ASP A 303 14.77 4.89 -33.56
C ASP A 303 16.22 5.40 -33.66
N GLU A 304 16.56 6.50 -32.96
CA GLU A 304 17.95 6.96 -32.75
C GLU A 304 18.81 5.85 -32.15
N TYR A 305 18.29 5.17 -31.14
CA TYR A 305 18.99 4.08 -30.46
C TYR A 305 18.96 2.76 -31.21
N ALA A 306 18.22 2.63 -32.32
CA ALA A 306 18.10 1.39 -33.09
C ALA A 306 19.04 1.30 -34.31
N ASP A 307 20.04 2.17 -34.42
CA ASP A 307 21.01 2.13 -35.53
C ASP A 307 21.66 0.73 -35.66
N GLN A 308 21.36 0.06 -36.78
CA GLN A 308 21.77 -1.31 -37.08
C GLN A 308 23.29 -1.51 -37.08
N LYS A 309 24.08 -0.47 -37.39
CA LYS A 309 25.54 -0.57 -37.34
C LYS A 309 26.06 -0.71 -35.90
N ARG A 310 25.41 -0.03 -34.95
CA ARG A 310 25.74 -0.08 -33.52
C ARG A 310 25.18 -1.33 -32.84
N MET A 311 24.06 -1.85 -33.35
CA MET A 311 23.40 -3.04 -32.81
C MET A 311 24.18 -4.34 -32.99
N LYS A 312 25.02 -4.47 -34.02
CA LYS A 312 25.70 -5.73 -34.38
C LYS A 312 26.50 -6.33 -33.22
N GLY A 313 26.16 -7.56 -32.80
CA GLY A 313 26.79 -8.27 -31.67
C GLY A 313 26.21 -7.94 -30.28
N SER A 314 25.30 -6.97 -30.17
CA SER A 314 24.61 -6.63 -28.93
C SER A 314 23.48 -7.61 -28.58
N VAL A 315 22.92 -7.49 -27.38
CA VAL A 315 21.74 -8.28 -26.97
C VAL A 315 20.52 -7.98 -27.85
N PHE A 316 20.36 -6.76 -28.35
CA PHE A 316 19.26 -6.40 -29.24
C PHE A 316 19.37 -7.04 -30.62
N ASP A 317 20.58 -7.25 -31.13
CA ASP A 317 20.85 -7.99 -32.37
C ASP A 317 20.57 -9.49 -32.18
N LYS A 318 21.00 -10.06 -31.05
CA LYS A 318 20.68 -11.46 -30.68
C LYS A 318 19.18 -11.72 -30.54
N ILE A 319 18.44 -10.77 -29.97
CA ILE A 319 16.99 -10.88 -29.72
C ILE A 319 16.18 -10.42 -30.95
N GLY A 320 16.78 -9.68 -31.88
CA GLY A 320 16.11 -9.10 -33.04
C GLY A 320 15.04 -8.07 -32.68
N ARG A 321 15.23 -7.31 -31.59
CA ARG A 321 14.23 -6.33 -31.10
C ARG A 321 14.87 -4.98 -30.76
N ARG A 322 14.20 -3.91 -31.17
CA ARG A 322 14.54 -2.54 -30.76
C ARG A 322 14.34 -2.31 -29.24
N PRO A 323 15.01 -1.32 -28.64
CA PRO A 323 14.80 -0.97 -27.24
C PRO A 323 13.31 -0.75 -26.89
N SER A 324 12.94 -1.11 -25.65
CA SER A 324 11.60 -0.83 -25.13
C SER A 324 11.41 0.67 -24.89
N ARG A 325 10.15 1.14 -24.79
CA ARG A 325 9.83 2.54 -24.45
C ARG A 325 10.55 2.99 -23.18
N ILE A 326 10.48 2.17 -22.13
CA ILE A 326 11.06 2.48 -20.83
C ILE A 326 12.59 2.43 -20.87
N LEU A 327 13.18 1.47 -21.59
CA LEU A 327 14.64 1.39 -21.68
C LEU A 327 15.23 2.60 -22.42
N ALA A 328 14.60 3.03 -23.51
CA ALA A 328 15.02 4.24 -24.22
C ALA A 328 14.90 5.49 -23.36
N LEU A 329 13.77 5.67 -22.65
CA LEU A 329 13.59 6.78 -21.72
C LEU A 329 14.58 6.75 -20.56
N SER A 330 14.84 5.58 -19.97
CA SER A 330 15.83 5.43 -18.90
C SER A 330 17.23 5.78 -19.37
N ALA A 331 17.63 5.36 -20.57
CA ALA A 331 18.92 5.69 -21.15
C ALA A 331 19.05 7.20 -21.44
N PHE A 332 18.02 7.79 -22.02
CA PHE A 332 17.96 9.23 -22.26
C PHE A 332 18.07 10.03 -20.95
N LEU A 333 17.19 9.76 -19.98
CA LEU A 333 17.16 10.47 -18.70
C LEU A 333 18.44 10.25 -17.88
N TRP A 334 18.99 9.04 -17.87
CA TRP A 334 20.28 8.77 -17.26
C TRP A 334 21.39 9.60 -17.90
N SER A 335 21.44 9.67 -19.24
CA SER A 335 22.46 10.48 -19.93
C SER A 335 22.37 11.96 -19.56
N ARG A 336 21.13 12.50 -19.46
CA ARG A 336 20.90 13.90 -19.07
C ARG A 336 21.24 14.13 -17.61
N PHE A 337 20.91 13.19 -16.73
CA PHE A 337 21.25 13.24 -15.32
C PHE A 337 22.76 13.27 -15.12
N MET A 338 23.49 12.38 -15.80
CA MET A 338 24.95 12.36 -15.75
C MET A 338 25.57 13.64 -16.33
N ALA A 339 25.04 14.17 -17.44
CA ALA A 339 25.55 15.38 -18.07
C ALA A 339 25.34 16.66 -17.23
N THR A 340 24.32 16.68 -16.36
CA THR A 340 23.93 17.87 -15.57
C THR A 340 24.37 17.76 -14.12
N VAL A 341 23.89 16.74 -13.41
CA VAL A 341 24.09 16.53 -11.97
C VAL A 341 25.51 16.02 -11.67
N HIS A 342 26.07 15.22 -12.57
CA HIS A 342 27.41 14.64 -12.44
C HIS A 342 28.33 15.01 -13.60
N SER A 343 28.21 16.27 -14.08
CA SER A 343 29.02 16.83 -15.16
C SER A 343 30.53 16.71 -14.89
N VAL A 344 30.93 16.85 -13.63
CA VAL A 344 32.28 16.53 -13.15
C VAL A 344 32.21 15.23 -12.35
N ARG A 345 32.72 14.15 -12.96
CA ARG A 345 32.75 12.81 -12.33
C ARG A 345 33.82 12.77 -11.24
N ASP A 346 33.44 12.29 -10.05
CA ASP A 346 34.38 11.99 -8.97
C ASP A 346 35.07 10.65 -9.28
N PRO A 347 36.41 10.63 -9.47
CA PRO A 347 37.12 9.40 -9.81
C PRO A 347 37.09 8.34 -8.70
N ASN A 348 36.78 8.73 -7.46
CA ASN A 348 36.68 7.82 -6.32
C ASN A 348 35.25 7.31 -6.10
N LYS A 349 34.30 7.69 -6.96
CA LYS A 349 32.88 7.36 -6.81
C LYS A 349 32.39 6.42 -7.89
N ILE A 350 31.68 5.38 -7.47
CA ILE A 350 30.99 4.45 -8.36
C ILE A 350 29.60 5.02 -8.68
N TYR A 351 29.28 5.16 -9.95
CA TYR A 351 27.95 5.52 -10.41
C TYR A 351 27.22 4.25 -10.79
N ALA A 352 26.12 3.95 -10.11
CA ALA A 352 25.33 2.76 -10.34
C ALA A 352 23.89 3.12 -10.70
N VAL A 353 23.26 2.26 -11.48
CA VAL A 353 21.85 2.36 -11.86
C VAL A 353 21.12 1.11 -11.43
N ILE A 354 19.92 1.29 -10.89
CA ILE A 354 19.01 0.19 -10.55
C ILE A 354 17.75 0.28 -11.40
N HIS A 355 17.32 -0.86 -11.93
CA HIS A 355 16.00 -1.04 -12.53
C HIS A 355 15.18 -2.06 -11.74
N THR A 356 14.00 -1.66 -11.28
CA THR A 356 13.08 -2.58 -10.61
C THR A 356 12.42 -3.54 -11.61
N VAL A 357 12.38 -4.82 -11.27
CA VAL A 357 11.87 -5.92 -12.08
C VAL A 357 10.86 -6.74 -11.28
N ASN A 358 9.65 -6.89 -11.81
CA ASN A 358 8.61 -7.75 -11.24
C ASN A 358 8.96 -9.23 -11.46
N LEU A 359 9.01 -10.01 -10.39
CA LEU A 359 9.38 -11.43 -10.44
C LEU A 359 8.22 -12.35 -10.82
N ARG A 360 6.96 -11.91 -10.71
CA ARG A 360 5.80 -12.80 -10.87
C ARG A 360 5.78 -13.52 -12.22
N ALA A 361 5.98 -12.76 -13.30
CA ALA A 361 6.02 -13.30 -14.66
C ALA A 361 7.35 -13.96 -15.06
N ARG A 362 8.36 -13.96 -14.17
CA ARG A 362 9.72 -14.45 -14.45
C ARG A 362 10.02 -15.79 -13.82
N ALA A 363 9.19 -16.25 -12.88
CA ALA A 363 9.28 -17.61 -12.34
C ALA A 363 8.81 -18.64 -13.36
N ASP A 364 9.25 -19.89 -13.20
CA ASP A 364 8.73 -21.03 -13.95
C ASP A 364 8.30 -22.16 -12.96
N PRO A 365 6.99 -22.45 -12.84
CA PRO A 365 5.88 -21.74 -13.49
C PRO A 365 5.73 -20.29 -12.97
N PRO A 366 5.08 -19.39 -13.74
CA PRO A 366 4.83 -18.02 -13.29
C PRO A 366 4.11 -17.97 -11.94
N LEU A 367 4.51 -17.04 -11.07
CA LEU A 367 3.83 -16.84 -9.80
C LEU A 367 2.46 -16.19 -10.04
N PRO A 368 1.45 -16.51 -9.20
CA PRO A 368 0.13 -15.90 -9.31
C PRO A 368 0.20 -14.37 -9.24
N GLU A 369 -0.58 -13.68 -10.08
CA GLU A 369 -0.73 -12.22 -9.98
C GLU A 369 -1.33 -11.78 -8.65
N SER A 370 -2.15 -12.65 -8.04
CA SER A 370 -2.73 -12.42 -6.72
C SER A 370 -1.74 -12.50 -5.56
N LEU A 371 -0.48 -12.90 -5.80
CA LEU A 371 0.54 -12.95 -4.75
C LEU A 371 0.86 -11.54 -4.25
N PHE A 372 0.41 -11.22 -3.05
CA PHE A 372 0.61 -9.94 -2.38
C PHE A 372 1.99 -9.92 -1.71
N GLY A 373 2.69 -8.80 -1.83
CA GLY A 373 4.01 -8.63 -1.24
C GLY A 373 4.95 -7.85 -2.15
N ASN A 374 6.19 -7.66 -1.68
CA ASN A 374 7.27 -7.21 -2.54
C ASN A 374 7.81 -8.38 -3.37
N ILE A 375 7.18 -8.68 -4.52
CA ILE A 375 7.60 -9.76 -5.43
C ILE A 375 8.39 -9.14 -6.59
N MET A 376 9.49 -8.50 -6.21
CA MET A 376 10.34 -7.74 -7.12
C MET A 376 11.83 -7.88 -6.76
N ARG A 377 12.68 -7.68 -7.74
CA ARG A 377 14.14 -7.53 -7.58
C ARG A 377 14.66 -6.40 -8.44
N SER A 378 15.91 -6.04 -8.21
CA SER A 378 16.58 -4.94 -8.88
C SER A 378 17.66 -5.49 -9.81
N ALA A 379 17.63 -5.07 -11.07
CA ALA A 379 18.76 -5.19 -11.98
C ALA A 379 19.76 -4.08 -11.66
N HIS A 380 21.00 -4.44 -11.32
CA HIS A 380 22.05 -3.50 -10.91
C HIS A 380 23.08 -3.36 -12.03
N VAL A 381 23.32 -2.12 -12.45
CA VAL A 381 24.29 -1.80 -13.50
C VAL A 381 25.30 -0.80 -12.98
N ILE A 382 26.58 -1.03 -13.28
CA ILE A 382 27.65 -0.05 -13.11
C ILE A 382 28.11 0.29 -14.52
N PRO A 383 27.66 1.42 -15.08
CA PRO A 383 28.02 1.79 -16.44
C PRO A 383 29.54 1.90 -16.55
N PHE A 384 30.12 1.17 -17.49
CA PHE A 384 31.53 1.32 -17.81
C PHE A 384 31.70 2.56 -18.69
N PHE A 385 32.70 3.38 -18.39
CA PHE A 385 32.91 4.65 -19.07
C PHE A 385 34.27 4.67 -19.78
N ASP A 386 34.26 4.53 -21.11
CA ASP A 386 35.35 5.08 -21.91
C ASP A 386 35.07 6.57 -22.15
N LYS A 387 35.84 7.43 -21.46
CA LYS A 387 35.71 8.89 -21.54
C LYS A 387 35.67 9.34 -23.00
N GLY A 388 34.53 9.91 -23.42
CA GLY A 388 34.38 10.54 -24.73
C GLY A 388 33.96 9.60 -25.86
N SER A 389 33.54 8.37 -25.58
CA SER A 389 32.92 7.53 -26.61
C SER A 389 31.48 8.00 -26.89
N GLU A 390 31.11 8.13 -28.17
CA GLU A 390 29.73 8.37 -28.61
C GLU A 390 28.76 7.22 -28.24
N ASP A 391 29.29 6.13 -27.68
CA ASP A 391 28.59 4.88 -27.40
C ASP A 391 28.20 4.70 -25.91
N GLU A 392 28.45 5.67 -25.02
CA GLU A 392 28.14 5.53 -23.58
C GLU A 392 26.65 5.15 -23.33
N VAL A 393 25.71 5.78 -24.04
CA VAL A 393 24.26 5.50 -23.93
C VAL A 393 23.92 4.11 -24.47
N PHE A 394 24.61 3.69 -25.53
CA PHE A 394 24.42 2.37 -26.13
C PHE A 394 24.91 1.24 -25.23
N GLN A 395 26.12 1.40 -24.68
CA GLN A 395 26.68 0.46 -23.69
C GLN A 395 25.80 0.37 -22.46
N PHE A 396 25.32 1.51 -21.95
CA PHE A 396 24.36 1.55 -20.84
C PHE A 396 23.10 0.74 -21.13
N MET A 397 22.46 0.95 -22.29
CA MET A 397 21.24 0.20 -22.65
C MET A 397 21.49 -1.30 -22.73
N ASN A 398 22.62 -1.73 -23.29
CA ASN A 398 22.99 -3.13 -23.36
C ASN A 398 23.15 -3.74 -21.97
N GLN A 399 23.90 -3.08 -21.08
CA GLN A 399 24.13 -3.56 -19.73
C GLN A 399 22.84 -3.62 -18.90
N VAL A 400 21.96 -2.62 -19.01
CA VAL A 400 20.63 -2.65 -18.37
C VAL A 400 19.80 -3.79 -18.92
N ARG A 401 19.82 -4.02 -20.23
CA ARG A 401 19.06 -5.12 -20.83
C ARG A 401 19.60 -6.47 -20.36
N GLU A 402 20.92 -6.67 -20.37
CA GLU A 402 21.58 -7.89 -19.89
C GLU A 402 21.20 -8.17 -18.44
N SER A 403 21.38 -7.18 -17.56
CA SER A 403 21.06 -7.33 -16.14
C SER A 403 19.57 -7.63 -15.88
N ILE A 404 18.66 -7.07 -16.69
CA ILE A 404 17.22 -7.41 -16.61
C ILE A 404 16.94 -8.85 -17.08
N GLU A 405 17.68 -9.35 -18.07
CA GLU A 405 17.51 -10.71 -18.59
C GLU A 405 18.13 -11.77 -17.67
N GLU A 406 19.17 -11.43 -16.90
CA GLU A 406 19.74 -12.29 -15.86
C GLU A 406 18.73 -12.63 -14.75
N ILE A 407 17.75 -11.74 -14.50
CA ILE A 407 16.63 -11.99 -13.58
C ILE A 407 15.60 -12.88 -14.27
N ASN A 408 15.95 -14.13 -14.56
CA ASN A 408 15.10 -15.11 -15.23
C ASN A 408 14.53 -16.15 -14.24
N SER A 409 13.94 -17.23 -14.76
CA SER A 409 13.37 -18.32 -13.97
C SER A 409 14.40 -19.04 -13.11
N ASP A 410 15.62 -19.22 -13.62
CA ASP A 410 16.72 -19.83 -12.86
C ASP A 410 17.12 -18.96 -11.69
N PHE A 411 17.21 -17.64 -11.90
CA PHE A 411 17.47 -16.68 -10.83
C PHE A 411 16.38 -16.73 -9.75
N VAL A 412 15.09 -16.76 -10.14
CA VAL A 412 13.99 -16.88 -9.17
C VAL A 412 14.06 -18.21 -8.40
N SER A 413 14.34 -19.33 -9.09
CA SER A 413 14.51 -20.65 -8.47
C SER A 413 15.66 -20.67 -7.47
N GLN A 414 16.78 -20.01 -7.79
CA GLN A 414 17.90 -19.83 -6.87
C GLN A 414 17.49 -19.01 -5.64
N LEU A 415 16.74 -17.91 -5.82
CA LEU A 415 16.25 -17.12 -4.68
C LEU A 415 15.37 -17.93 -3.72
N GLN A 416 14.55 -18.85 -4.25
CA GLN A 416 13.68 -19.70 -3.43
C GLN A 416 14.44 -20.81 -2.69
N LYS A 417 15.54 -21.31 -3.24
CA LYS A 417 16.31 -22.44 -2.69
C LYS A 417 17.51 -22.01 -1.84
N ASN A 418 18.32 -21.10 -2.37
CA ASN A 418 19.55 -20.58 -1.76
C ASN A 418 19.90 -19.19 -2.31
N ASP A 419 19.49 -18.14 -1.60
CA ASP A 419 19.77 -16.75 -1.96
C ASP A 419 21.04 -16.18 -1.29
N GLN A 420 21.87 -17.00 -0.62
CA GLN A 420 23.00 -16.48 0.17
C GLN A 420 24.00 -15.67 -0.67
N GLN A 421 24.30 -16.13 -1.88
CA GLN A 421 25.18 -15.42 -2.80
C GLN A 421 24.59 -14.06 -3.19
N HIS A 422 23.28 -14.03 -3.47
CA HIS A 422 22.57 -12.80 -3.80
C HIS A 422 22.51 -11.84 -2.60
N LEU A 423 22.29 -12.33 -1.39
CA LEU A 423 22.33 -11.52 -0.17
C LEU A 423 23.71 -10.92 0.07
N ASN A 424 24.79 -11.70 -0.11
CA ASN A 424 26.15 -11.19 0.03
C ASN A 424 26.41 -10.06 -0.98
N PHE A 425 26.00 -10.26 -2.24
CA PHE A 425 26.06 -9.21 -3.25
C PHE A 425 25.30 -7.94 -2.81
N LEU A 426 24.06 -8.08 -2.31
CA LEU A 426 23.29 -6.94 -1.83
C LEU A 426 23.94 -6.24 -0.63
N PHE A 427 24.54 -6.99 0.30
CA PHE A 427 25.25 -6.43 1.45
C PHE A 427 26.50 -5.64 1.05
N GLU A 428 27.28 -6.13 0.08
CA GLU A 428 28.42 -5.40 -0.46
C GLU A 428 27.96 -4.05 -1.05
N ARG A 429 26.92 -4.06 -1.89
CA ARG A 429 26.36 -2.83 -2.47
C ARG A 429 25.82 -1.87 -1.42
N ALA A 430 25.08 -2.38 -0.44
CA ALA A 430 24.56 -1.59 0.68
C ALA A 430 25.71 -0.91 1.46
N ASN A 431 26.83 -1.63 1.66
CA ASN A 431 28.00 -1.06 2.33
C ASN A 431 28.65 0.06 1.52
N ASP A 432 28.78 -0.08 0.20
CA ASP A 432 29.34 0.96 -0.67
C ASP A 432 28.49 2.23 -0.67
N VAL A 433 27.16 2.08 -0.72
CA VAL A 433 26.21 3.19 -0.61
C VAL A 433 26.34 3.87 0.75
N ARG A 434 26.36 3.08 1.85
CA ARG A 434 26.49 3.62 3.21
C ARG A 434 27.80 4.39 3.43
N LYS A 435 28.90 3.95 2.82
CA LYS A 435 30.20 4.63 2.87
C LYS A 435 30.29 5.86 1.96
N GLY A 436 29.28 6.13 1.15
CA GLY A 436 29.27 7.24 0.19
C GLY A 436 30.12 6.99 -1.06
N HIS A 437 30.67 5.79 -1.22
CA HIS A 437 31.48 5.40 -2.38
C HIS A 437 30.64 5.16 -3.63
N MET A 438 29.31 5.06 -3.48
CA MET A 438 28.39 4.79 -4.59
C MET A 438 27.29 5.87 -4.68
N ALA A 439 27.13 6.47 -5.85
CA ALA A 439 25.94 7.24 -6.25
C ALA A 439 24.97 6.33 -7.00
N LEU A 440 23.70 6.38 -6.66
CA LEU A 440 22.68 5.47 -7.17
C LEU A 440 21.56 6.26 -7.85
N LEU A 441 21.22 5.91 -9.10
CA LEU A 441 20.01 6.36 -9.76
C LEU A 441 19.05 5.17 -9.94
N CYS A 442 17.84 5.28 -9.39
CA CYS A 442 16.84 4.22 -9.40
C CYS A 442 15.74 4.51 -10.42
N PHE A 443 15.45 3.53 -11.27
CA PHE A 443 14.33 3.53 -12.20
C PHE A 443 13.27 2.52 -11.76
N SER A 444 12.02 2.98 -11.65
CA SER A 444 10.85 2.14 -11.43
C SER A 444 9.78 2.47 -12.46
N SER A 445 9.02 1.47 -12.92
CA SER A 445 8.02 1.65 -13.97
C SER A 445 6.68 1.09 -13.53
N LEU A 446 5.68 1.96 -13.49
CA LEU A 446 4.26 1.62 -13.33
C LEU A 446 3.53 1.53 -14.68
N CYS A 447 4.24 1.68 -15.80
CA CYS A 447 3.65 1.45 -17.12
C CYS A 447 3.13 0.02 -17.26
N LYS A 448 1.99 -0.13 -17.94
CA LYS A 448 1.19 -1.36 -18.11
C LYS A 448 0.55 -1.90 -16.83
N PHE A 449 0.67 -1.23 -15.69
CA PHE A 449 -0.17 -1.55 -14.54
C PHE A 449 -1.60 -1.03 -14.77
N PRO A 450 -2.62 -1.65 -14.15
CA PRO A 450 -4.01 -1.24 -14.26
C PRO A 450 -4.30 0.03 -13.43
N LEU A 451 -3.58 1.12 -13.72
CA LEU A 451 -3.63 2.41 -13.02
C LEU A 451 -5.03 3.04 -13.10
N TYR A 452 -5.64 2.98 -14.28
CA TYR A 452 -6.90 3.66 -14.62
C TYR A 452 -8.12 2.73 -14.56
N GLU A 453 -8.01 1.55 -13.95
CA GLU A 453 -9.08 0.55 -13.91
C GLU A 453 -9.97 0.63 -12.66
N ALA A 454 -9.56 1.38 -11.64
CA ALA A 454 -10.26 1.49 -10.36
C ALA A 454 -11.59 2.28 -10.47
N ASP A 455 -12.68 1.59 -10.83
CA ASP A 455 -14.04 2.15 -10.86
C ASP A 455 -14.83 1.74 -9.61
N PHE A 456 -15.12 2.74 -8.76
CA PHE A 456 -15.88 2.58 -7.52
C PHE A 456 -17.40 2.62 -7.72
N GLY A 457 -17.88 2.74 -8.96
CA GLY A 457 -19.30 2.84 -9.33
C GLY A 457 -19.71 4.19 -9.90
N TRP A 458 -18.78 5.15 -9.98
CA TRP A 458 -18.99 6.49 -10.54
C TRP A 458 -18.02 6.81 -11.69
N GLY A 459 -17.38 5.80 -12.25
CA GLY A 459 -16.47 5.91 -13.39
C GLY A 459 -15.00 5.76 -13.02
N LYS A 460 -14.20 5.48 -14.05
CA LYS A 460 -12.74 5.31 -13.98
C LYS A 460 -12.01 6.63 -13.68
N PRO A 461 -10.80 6.59 -13.09
CA PRO A 461 -10.02 7.79 -12.79
C PRO A 461 -9.80 8.68 -14.03
N MET A 462 -9.89 9.99 -13.84
CA MET A 462 -9.51 10.96 -14.89
C MET A 462 -8.01 11.13 -15.01
N TRP A 463 -7.31 11.03 -13.89
CA TRP A 463 -5.87 11.19 -13.78
C TRP A 463 -5.36 10.38 -12.58
N VAL A 464 -4.15 9.86 -12.69
CA VAL A 464 -3.43 9.16 -11.62
C VAL A 464 -2.04 9.76 -11.55
N GLY A 465 -1.60 10.13 -10.35
CA GLY A 465 -0.28 10.73 -10.13
C GLY A 465 0.38 10.20 -8.86
N SER A 466 1.59 10.69 -8.59
CA SER A 466 2.37 10.32 -7.40
C SER A 466 2.58 11.52 -6.49
N ALA A 467 2.47 11.30 -5.18
CA ALA A 467 2.99 12.28 -4.22
C ALA A 467 4.52 12.35 -4.29
N ARG A 468 5.10 13.46 -3.83
CA ARG A 468 6.54 13.64 -3.68
C ARG A 468 7.13 12.55 -2.80
N LEU A 469 8.06 11.78 -3.35
CA LEU A 469 8.78 10.74 -2.62
C LEU A 469 9.80 11.36 -1.65
N ALA A 470 10.03 10.68 -0.52
CA ALA A 470 10.99 11.11 0.49
C ALA A 470 12.45 10.66 0.21
N THR A 471 12.69 10.05 -0.96
CA THR A 471 14.01 9.54 -1.36
C THR A 471 14.43 10.18 -2.68
N LYS A 472 15.67 10.67 -2.75
CA LYS A 472 16.24 11.28 -3.96
C LYS A 472 16.73 10.23 -4.96
N ASP A 473 17.05 10.71 -6.15
CA ASP A 473 17.63 9.96 -7.27
C ASP A 473 16.74 8.78 -7.69
N ILE A 474 15.41 9.01 -7.68
CA ILE A 474 14.40 8.06 -8.15
C ILE A 474 13.63 8.66 -9.32
N ILE A 475 13.55 7.91 -10.41
CA ILE A 475 12.75 8.22 -11.59
C ILE A 475 11.68 7.14 -11.75
N GLY A 476 10.41 7.53 -11.58
CA GLY A 476 9.25 6.68 -11.79
C GLY A 476 8.60 6.92 -13.16
N PHE A 477 8.19 5.88 -13.87
CA PHE A 477 7.43 6.00 -15.12
C PHE A 477 5.97 5.62 -14.94
N MET A 478 5.05 6.41 -15.51
CA MET A 478 3.62 6.10 -15.54
C MET A 478 3.08 6.28 -16.97
N ASP A 479 2.19 5.39 -17.42
CA ASP A 479 1.48 5.62 -18.67
C ASP A 479 0.45 6.74 -18.47
N THR A 480 0.31 7.58 -19.49
CA THR A 480 -0.81 8.53 -19.60
C THR A 480 -2.13 7.77 -19.73
N LYS A 481 -3.26 8.40 -19.34
CA LYS A 481 -4.60 7.78 -19.43
C LYS A 481 -4.94 7.29 -20.84
N SER A 482 -4.60 8.08 -21.85
CA SER A 482 -4.80 7.79 -23.28
C SER A 482 -3.82 6.77 -23.85
N GLY A 483 -2.74 6.44 -23.12
CA GLY A 483 -1.66 5.59 -23.60
C GLY A 483 -0.81 6.23 -24.71
N ASP A 484 -0.98 7.53 -24.95
CA ASP A 484 -0.31 8.31 -26.00
C ASP A 484 1.06 8.87 -25.58
N GLY A 485 1.47 8.62 -24.36
CA GLY A 485 2.76 9.02 -23.82
C GLY A 485 3.08 8.42 -22.46
N VAL A 486 4.25 8.77 -21.93
CA VAL A 486 4.76 8.35 -20.62
C VAL A 486 5.13 9.58 -19.80
N GLU A 487 4.71 9.61 -18.54
CA GLU A 487 5.14 10.59 -17.55
C GLU A 487 6.35 10.06 -16.79
N ALA A 488 7.45 10.82 -16.76
CA ALA A 488 8.59 10.59 -15.89
C ALA A 488 8.50 11.47 -14.64
N TRP A 489 8.36 10.84 -13.49
CA TRP A 489 8.31 11.47 -12.17
C TRP A 489 9.71 11.42 -11.55
N VAL A 490 10.42 12.54 -11.64
CA VAL A 490 11.83 12.66 -11.28
C VAL A 490 11.95 13.29 -9.89
N ASN A 491 12.61 12.60 -8.96
CA ASN A 491 12.79 13.03 -7.57
C ASN A 491 14.28 13.28 -7.32
N LEU A 492 14.69 14.55 -7.20
CA LEU A 492 16.09 14.93 -6.98
C LEU A 492 16.20 15.93 -5.82
N LYS A 493 17.42 16.16 -5.35
CA LYS A 493 17.69 17.34 -4.51
C LYS A 493 17.33 18.60 -5.28
N ALA A 494 16.85 19.63 -4.58
CA ALA A 494 16.47 20.90 -5.19
C ALA A 494 17.57 21.50 -6.09
N GLU A 495 18.84 21.44 -5.66
CA GLU A 495 20.00 21.93 -6.43
C GLU A 495 20.28 21.14 -7.72
N ASP A 496 20.03 19.83 -7.68
CA ASP A 496 20.24 18.93 -8.81
C ASP A 496 19.07 19.04 -9.79
N MET A 497 17.84 19.17 -9.27
CA MET A 497 16.65 19.43 -10.07
C MET A 497 16.77 20.73 -10.86
N ALA A 498 17.26 21.81 -10.24
CA ALA A 498 17.43 23.10 -10.90
C ALA A 498 18.39 23.04 -12.12
N LYS A 499 19.41 22.18 -12.07
CA LYS A 499 20.30 21.91 -13.21
C LYS A 499 19.63 21.00 -14.24
N PHE A 500 18.96 19.96 -13.77
CA PHE A 500 18.34 18.95 -14.62
C PHE A 500 17.20 19.52 -15.47
N GLU A 501 16.31 20.30 -14.86
CA GLU A 501 15.11 20.86 -15.52
C GLU A 501 15.42 21.96 -16.55
N THR A 502 16.64 22.49 -16.55
CA THR A 502 17.09 23.52 -17.49
C THR A 502 17.93 22.94 -18.63
N ASP A 503 18.13 21.61 -18.67
CA ASP A 503 18.85 20.94 -19.74
C ASP A 503 18.13 21.07 -21.08
N LYS A 504 18.83 21.63 -22.07
CA LYS A 504 18.24 21.92 -23.39
C LYS A 504 17.86 20.66 -24.16
N GLN A 505 18.60 19.55 -23.97
CA GLN A 505 18.28 18.30 -24.66
C GLN A 505 17.07 17.63 -24.04
N LEU A 506 16.94 17.65 -22.70
CA LEU A 506 15.74 17.23 -22.01
C LEU A 506 14.50 18.01 -22.50
N LEU A 507 14.58 19.34 -22.46
CA LEU A 507 13.47 20.22 -22.88
C LEU A 507 13.11 20.12 -24.36
N ALA A 508 13.99 19.55 -25.20
CA ALA A 508 13.67 19.30 -26.61
C ALA A 508 12.76 18.07 -26.81
N PHE A 509 12.75 17.13 -25.85
CA PHE A 509 11.97 15.88 -25.92
C PHE A 509 10.79 15.85 -24.94
N CYS A 510 10.68 16.82 -24.03
CA CYS A 510 9.55 16.91 -23.13
C CYS A 510 9.06 18.35 -23.03
N ASN A 511 7.74 18.51 -23.09
CA ASN A 511 7.13 19.74 -22.61
C ASN A 511 7.19 19.69 -21.08
N ASN A 512 7.76 20.75 -20.47
CA ASN A 512 7.42 21.04 -19.08
C ASN A 512 5.90 21.18 -19.07
N GLY A 513 5.20 20.24 -18.44
CA GLY A 513 3.79 20.45 -18.11
C GLY A 513 3.76 21.59 -17.10
N ILE A 514 3.74 22.82 -17.62
CA ILE A 514 3.32 24.03 -16.94
C ILE A 514 1.80 24.10 -17.07
#